data_AF-A0A085LQS3-F1
#
_entry.id   AF-A0A085LQS3-F1
#
_cell.length_a   1.000
_cell.length_b   1.000
_cell.length_c   1.000
_cell.angle_alpha   90.00
_cell.angle_beta   90.00
_cell.angle_gamma   90.00
#
_symmetry.space_group_name_H-M   'P 1'
#
loop_
_entity.id
_entity.type
_entity.pdbx_description
1 polymer ?
#
loop_
_entity_poly.entity_id
_entity_poly.type
_entity_poly.pdbx_seq_one_letter_code
_entity_poly.pdbx_strand_id
1 'polypeptide(L)'
;MLRSDKVKPSLDQRSGAVFQITCTCGALYIGETGNSVSHRFGEHLRSLTRYQNAEARHVGLDIRTRGRAQTLEPASVMQKALDSSAVAEHAVACQKAATDLSISVLHRELHYKRREIIEALYIRHNRTINKDSGHAVSEAWLPLTAAHMCFHANPT
;
A
#
# COMPACT_ATOMS: atom_id res chain seq x y z
N MET A 1 -26.89 2.78 32.48
CA MET A 1 -25.82 2.41 31.53
C MET A 1 -26.42 2.42 30.12
N LEU A 2 -26.22 3.50 29.37
CA LEU A 2 -26.71 3.61 27.99
C LEU A 2 -25.83 2.73 27.10
N ARG A 3 -26.38 1.68 26.47
CA ARG A 3 -25.70 0.93 25.42
C ARG A 3 -25.48 1.89 24.24
N SER A 4 -24.23 2.24 23.97
CA SER A 4 -23.89 2.91 22.71
C SER A 4 -24.06 1.90 21.58
N ASP A 5 -25.03 2.14 20.71
CA ASP A 5 -25.15 1.41 19.45
C ASP A 5 -23.86 1.61 18.66
N LYS A 6 -23.14 0.50 18.40
CA LYS A 6 -21.91 0.53 17.60
C LYS A 6 -22.30 0.89 16.17
N VAL A 7 -22.08 2.15 15.79
CA VAL A 7 -22.12 2.57 14.39
C VAL A 7 -21.25 1.61 13.58
N LYS A 8 -21.85 0.98 12.57
CA LYS A 8 -21.15 0.04 11.69
C LYS A 8 -20.01 0.81 11.01
N PRO A 9 -18.74 0.41 11.20
CA PRO A 9 -17.63 1.13 10.59
C PRO A 9 -17.81 1.15 9.06
N SER A 10 -17.43 2.28 8.45
CA SER A 10 -17.36 2.41 6.99
C SER A 10 -16.47 1.28 6.45
N LEU A 11 -16.66 0.90 5.19
CA LEU A 11 -15.93 -0.23 4.62
C LEU A 11 -14.41 -0.06 4.83
N ASP A 12 -13.86 1.13 4.61
CA ASP A 12 -12.43 1.43 4.71
C ASP A 12 -11.86 1.27 6.13
N GLN A 13 -12.71 1.36 7.16
CA GLN A 13 -12.33 1.19 8.56
C GLN A 13 -12.31 -0.28 9.02
N ARG A 14 -12.80 -1.22 8.21
CA ARG A 14 -12.83 -2.65 8.56
C ARG A 14 -11.46 -3.30 8.35
N SER A 15 -11.13 -4.22 9.26
CA SER A 15 -9.97 -5.10 9.17
C SER A 15 -10.12 -6.14 8.06
N GLY A 16 -8.99 -6.71 7.61
CA GLY A 16 -8.96 -7.85 6.71
C GLY A 16 -9.39 -7.50 5.28
N ALA A 17 -8.43 -7.11 4.45
CA ALA A 17 -8.68 -6.87 3.04
C ALA A 17 -7.45 -7.11 2.17
N VAL A 18 -7.71 -7.43 0.91
CA VAL A 18 -6.79 -7.17 -0.20
C VAL A 18 -7.24 -5.86 -0.84
N PHE A 19 -6.28 -4.97 -1.07
CA PHE A 19 -6.51 -3.61 -1.56
C PHE A 19 -5.56 -3.31 -2.72
N GLN A 20 -5.89 -2.24 -3.44
CA GLN A 20 -4.99 -1.65 -4.41
C GLN A 20 -4.69 -0.19 -4.07
N ILE A 21 -3.49 0.26 -4.41
CA ILE A 21 -3.13 1.67 -4.50
C ILE A 21 -2.85 1.99 -5.96
N THR A 22 -3.58 2.94 -6.51
CA THR A 22 -3.38 3.43 -7.88
C THR A 22 -2.71 4.80 -7.85
N CYS A 23 -1.86 5.04 -8.84
CA CYS A 23 -1.29 6.35 -9.11
C CYS A 23 -1.97 6.98 -10.34
N THR A 24 -2.05 8.31 -10.40
CA THR A 24 -2.57 9.03 -11.58
C THR A 24 -1.78 8.74 -12.87
N CYS A 25 -0.59 8.15 -12.80
CA CYS A 25 0.15 7.67 -13.97
C CYS A 25 -0.33 6.29 -14.50
N GLY A 26 -1.29 5.65 -13.84
CA GLY A 26 -1.81 4.32 -14.17
C GLY A 26 -1.07 3.16 -13.48
N ALA A 27 -0.05 3.44 -12.68
CA ALA A 27 0.64 2.40 -11.90
C ALA A 27 -0.25 1.85 -10.78
N LEU A 28 -0.06 0.56 -10.49
CA LEU A 28 -0.89 -0.21 -9.59
C LEU A 28 -0.03 -0.97 -8.58
N TYR A 29 -0.28 -0.79 -7.29
CA TYR A 29 0.23 -1.62 -6.21
C TYR A 29 -0.91 -2.44 -5.62
N ILE A 30 -0.65 -3.70 -5.28
CA ILE A 30 -1.63 -4.58 -4.63
C ILE A 30 -1.07 -5.05 -3.30
N GLY A 31 -1.87 -5.02 -2.24
CA GLY A 31 -1.42 -5.42 -0.91
C GLY A 31 -2.51 -6.11 -0.10
N GLU A 32 -2.12 -6.94 0.86
CA GLU A 32 -3.03 -7.41 1.92
C GLU A 32 -2.85 -6.65 3.23
N THR A 33 -3.90 -6.69 4.05
CA THR A 33 -3.80 -6.26 5.45
C THR A 33 -4.80 -6.92 6.38
N GLY A 34 -4.33 -7.26 7.58
CA GLY A 34 -5.19 -7.55 8.73
C GLY A 34 -5.76 -6.31 9.42
N ASN A 35 -5.17 -5.12 9.21
CA ASN A 35 -5.67 -3.84 9.73
C ASN A 35 -6.68 -3.21 8.77
N SER A 36 -7.07 -1.96 9.03
CA SER A 36 -7.87 -1.19 8.08
C SER A 36 -7.04 -0.78 6.85
N VAL A 37 -7.71 -0.64 5.71
CA VAL A 37 -7.08 -0.23 4.45
C VAL A 37 -6.54 1.21 4.58
N SER A 38 -7.26 2.09 5.26
CA SER A 38 -6.78 3.46 5.58
C SER A 38 -5.50 3.45 6.42
N HIS A 39 -5.35 2.50 7.37
CA HIS A 39 -4.13 2.40 8.17
C HIS A 39 -2.91 2.08 7.30
N ARG A 40 -3.04 1.12 6.38
CA ARG A 40 -1.96 0.78 5.43
C ARG A 40 -1.66 1.90 4.46
N PHE A 41 -2.69 2.60 3.97
CA PHE A 41 -2.46 3.77 3.13
C PHE A 41 -1.61 4.80 3.86
N GLY A 42 -1.95 5.08 5.12
CA GLY A 42 -1.16 5.97 5.97
C GLY A 42 0.29 5.51 6.16
N GLU A 43 0.58 4.20 6.20
CA GLU A 43 1.96 3.70 6.26
C GLU A 43 2.76 4.01 4.99
N HIS A 44 2.16 3.78 3.81
CA HIS A 44 2.78 4.14 2.54
C HIS A 44 3.01 5.65 2.43
N LEU A 45 2.01 6.46 2.78
CA LEU A 45 2.13 7.93 2.77
C LEU A 45 3.18 8.43 3.77
N ARG A 46 3.25 7.85 4.98
CA ARG A 46 4.31 8.18 5.94
C ARG A 46 5.70 7.86 5.42
N SER A 47 5.85 6.78 4.64
CA SER A 47 7.13 6.43 4.02
C SER A 47 7.52 7.47 2.96
N LEU A 48 6.58 7.90 2.12
CA LEU A 48 6.79 8.98 1.17
C LEU A 48 7.15 10.31 1.86
N THR A 49 6.42 10.70 2.91
CA THR A 49 6.72 11.91 3.69
C THR A 49 8.10 11.84 4.35
N ARG A 50 8.52 10.67 4.86
CA ARG A 50 9.87 10.47 5.41
C ARG A 50 10.94 10.69 4.36
N TYR A 51 10.73 10.18 3.14
CA TYR A 51 11.63 10.44 2.02
C TYR A 51 11.72 11.94 1.74
N GLN A 52 10.59 12.62 1.52
CA GLN A 52 10.54 14.04 1.16
C GLN A 52 11.22 14.94 2.23
N ASN A 53 10.99 14.65 3.51
CA ASN A 53 11.64 15.38 4.60
C ASN A 53 13.16 15.16 4.64
N ALA A 54 13.61 13.93 4.34
CA ALA A 54 15.04 13.63 4.28
C ALA A 54 15.69 14.25 3.05
N GLU A 55 15.03 14.23 1.91
CA GLU A 55 15.49 14.88 0.67
C GLU A 55 15.64 16.40 0.86
N ALA A 56 14.64 17.05 1.46
CA ALA A 56 14.73 18.47 1.77
C ALA A 56 15.90 18.81 2.72
N ARG A 57 16.15 17.99 3.74
CA ARG A 57 17.36 18.11 4.59
C ARG A 57 18.64 17.92 3.78
N HIS A 58 18.65 16.98 2.84
CA HIS A 58 19.81 16.70 2.00
C HIS A 58 20.17 17.89 1.10
N VAL A 59 19.17 18.60 0.57
CA VAL A 59 19.37 19.83 -0.22
C VAL A 59 19.51 21.11 0.62
N GLY A 60 19.59 20.98 1.95
CA GLY A 60 19.83 22.10 2.86
C GLY A 60 18.61 22.99 3.16
N LEU A 61 17.39 22.52 2.89
CA LEU A 61 16.17 23.23 3.28
C LEU A 61 15.91 23.06 4.79
N ASP A 62 15.74 24.17 5.50
CA ASP A 62 15.44 24.17 6.94
C ASP A 62 13.98 23.74 7.19
N ILE A 63 13.75 22.42 7.28
CA ILE A 63 12.48 21.88 7.74
C ILE A 63 12.49 21.79 9.26
N ARG A 64 11.86 22.77 9.91
CA ARG A 64 11.57 22.73 11.36
C ARG A 64 10.49 21.69 11.64
N THR A 65 10.91 20.46 11.95
CA THR A 65 9.99 19.43 12.44
C THR A 65 9.76 19.55 13.95
N ARG A 66 8.51 19.40 14.40
CA ARG A 66 8.22 19.23 15.84
C ARG A 66 8.74 17.87 16.32
N GLY A 67 9.41 17.84 17.47
CA GLY A 67 9.88 16.62 18.13
C GLY A 67 11.38 16.41 18.04
N ARG A 68 11.82 15.16 18.24
CA ARG A 68 13.25 14.80 18.26
C ARG A 68 13.84 14.86 16.85
N ALA A 69 14.95 15.60 16.71
CA ALA A 69 15.70 15.65 15.47
C ALA A 69 16.18 14.25 15.05
N GLN A 70 16.06 13.93 13.77
CA GLN A 70 16.55 12.68 13.21
C GLN A 70 18.07 12.72 13.14
N THR A 71 18.74 11.76 13.78
CA THR A 71 20.22 11.70 13.83
C THR A 71 20.83 10.96 12.66
N LEU A 72 20.02 10.18 11.92
CA LEU A 72 20.49 9.47 10.73
C LEU A 72 20.77 10.43 9.58
N GLU A 73 21.80 10.09 8.82
CA GLU A 73 22.17 10.76 7.57
C GLU A 73 20.98 10.81 6.60
N PRO A 74 20.71 11.97 5.96
CA PRO A 74 19.56 12.13 5.06
C PRO A 74 19.47 11.05 3.98
N ALA A 75 20.58 10.74 3.31
CA ALA A 75 20.63 9.73 2.25
C ALA A 75 20.22 8.33 2.75
N SER A 76 20.66 7.94 3.94
CA SER A 76 20.29 6.66 4.56
C SER A 76 18.80 6.61 4.92
N VAL A 77 18.22 7.75 5.34
CA VAL A 77 16.78 7.84 5.60
C VAL A 77 15.97 7.76 4.32
N MET A 78 16.43 8.43 3.25
CA MET A 78 15.81 8.34 1.92
C MET A 78 15.80 6.90 1.44
N GLN A 79 16.95 6.22 1.43
CA GLN A 79 17.05 4.82 0.98
C GLN A 79 16.13 3.91 1.78
N LYS A 80 16.14 4.02 3.12
CA LYS A 80 15.28 3.21 3.99
C LYS A 80 13.80 3.43 3.72
N ALA A 81 13.39 4.65 3.37
CA ALA A 81 12.01 4.95 3.01
C ALA A 81 11.61 4.26 1.70
N LEU A 82 12.47 4.32 0.68
CA LEU A 82 12.26 3.65 -0.61
C LEU A 82 12.19 2.12 -0.45
N ASP A 83 13.14 1.54 0.30
CA ASP A 83 13.21 0.10 0.54
C ASP A 83 11.93 -0.42 1.20
N SER A 84 11.40 0.34 2.17
CA SER A 84 10.22 -0.05 2.96
C SER A 84 8.87 0.01 2.22
N SER A 85 8.80 0.69 1.06
CA SER A 85 7.51 0.94 0.40
C SER A 85 7.68 1.09 -1.11
N ALA A 86 7.22 0.08 -1.85
CA ALA A 86 7.14 0.11 -3.31
C ALA A 86 6.35 1.33 -3.83
N VAL A 87 5.28 1.70 -3.11
CA VAL A 87 4.46 2.88 -3.43
C VAL A 87 5.25 4.18 -3.26
N ALA A 88 6.08 4.28 -2.23
CA ALA A 88 6.90 5.48 -2.01
C ALA A 88 8.01 5.57 -3.06
N GLU A 89 8.67 4.45 -3.35
CA GLU A 89 9.67 4.36 -4.41
C GLU A 89 9.12 4.77 -5.77
N HIS A 90 7.95 4.22 -6.14
CA HIS A 90 7.27 4.60 -7.36
C HIS A 90 6.87 6.09 -7.37
N ALA A 91 6.27 6.60 -6.29
CA ALA A 91 5.83 7.99 -6.24
C ALA A 91 6.99 8.97 -6.42
N VAL A 92 8.15 8.68 -5.82
CA VAL A 92 9.38 9.47 -6.01
C VAL A 92 9.85 9.40 -7.46
N ALA A 93 9.99 8.20 -8.03
CA ALA A 93 10.44 8.01 -9.41
C ALA A 93 9.48 8.66 -10.43
N CYS A 94 8.18 8.68 -10.14
CA CYS A 94 7.13 9.27 -10.97
C CYS A 94 6.90 10.76 -10.70
N GLN A 95 7.60 11.35 -9.72
CA GLN A 95 7.40 12.74 -9.27
C GLN A 95 5.94 13.03 -8.86
N LYS A 96 5.35 12.12 -8.09
CA LYS A 96 3.96 12.15 -7.66
C LYS A 96 3.84 12.41 -6.16
N ALA A 97 2.82 13.16 -5.78
CA ALA A 97 2.52 13.47 -4.39
C ALA A 97 1.50 12.50 -3.79
N ALA A 98 1.23 12.62 -2.49
CA ALA A 98 0.21 11.83 -1.82
C ALA A 98 -1.20 12.00 -2.44
N THR A 99 -1.48 13.18 -3.01
CA THR A 99 -2.74 13.50 -3.69
C THR A 99 -2.92 12.79 -5.03
N ASP A 100 -1.82 12.30 -5.62
CA ASP A 100 -1.84 11.51 -6.86
C ASP A 100 -2.07 10.02 -6.61
N LEU A 101 -2.22 9.61 -5.36
CA LEU A 101 -2.41 8.23 -4.95
C LEU A 101 -3.82 8.04 -4.43
N SER A 102 -4.48 6.97 -4.85
CA SER A 102 -5.78 6.57 -4.32
C SER A 102 -5.75 5.12 -3.88
N ILE A 103 -6.53 4.79 -2.85
CA ILE A 103 -6.63 3.43 -2.32
C ILE A 103 -8.06 2.91 -2.45
N SER A 104 -8.22 1.66 -2.85
CA SER A 104 -9.52 1.00 -2.88
C SER A 104 -9.43 -0.47 -2.47
N VAL A 105 -10.55 -1.00 -1.99
CA VAL A 105 -10.67 -2.40 -1.57
C VAL A 105 -10.97 -3.26 -2.78
N LEU A 106 -10.17 -4.31 -2.99
CA LEU A 106 -10.43 -5.33 -4.00
C LEU A 106 -11.25 -6.49 -3.43
N HIS A 107 -10.87 -6.97 -2.24
CA HIS A 107 -11.52 -8.12 -1.63
C HIS A 107 -11.50 -8.05 -0.10
N ARG A 108 -12.56 -8.54 0.56
CA ARG A 108 -12.65 -8.63 2.01
C ARG A 108 -12.49 -10.07 2.47
N GLU A 109 -11.46 -10.33 3.26
CA GLU A 109 -11.19 -11.66 3.79
C GLU A 109 -10.48 -11.50 5.15
N LEU A 110 -11.02 -12.13 6.19
CA LEU A 110 -10.48 -12.02 7.55
C LEU A 110 -9.39 -13.07 7.82
N HIS A 111 -9.43 -14.19 7.11
CA HIS A 111 -8.45 -15.26 7.26
C HIS A 111 -7.14 -14.91 6.55
N TYR A 112 -6.08 -14.70 7.32
CA TYR A 112 -4.78 -14.27 6.82
C TYR A 112 -4.26 -15.13 5.66
N LYS A 113 -4.26 -16.46 5.79
CA LYS A 113 -3.78 -17.35 4.70
C LYS A 113 -4.59 -17.25 3.41
N ARG A 114 -5.88 -16.94 3.50
CA ARG A 114 -6.72 -16.75 2.30
C ARG A 114 -6.40 -15.40 1.66
N ARG A 115 -6.19 -14.35 2.46
CA ARG A 115 -5.74 -13.05 1.95
C ARG A 115 -4.42 -13.13 1.21
N GLU A 116 -3.42 -13.83 1.75
CA GLU A 116 -2.12 -14.02 1.08
C GLU A 116 -2.28 -14.67 -0.30
N ILE A 117 -3.15 -15.70 -0.41
CA ILE A 117 -3.43 -16.37 -1.68
C ILE A 117 -4.16 -15.42 -2.64
N ILE A 118 -5.18 -14.69 -2.16
CA ILE A 118 -5.95 -13.75 -2.98
C ILE A 118 -5.05 -12.61 -3.49
N GLU A 119 -4.20 -12.04 -2.64
CA GLU A 119 -3.22 -11.02 -2.99
C GLU A 119 -2.27 -11.52 -4.08
N ALA A 120 -1.68 -12.71 -3.91
CA ALA A 120 -0.79 -13.30 -4.89
C ALA A 120 -1.47 -13.51 -6.26
N LEU A 121 -2.74 -13.94 -6.25
CA LEU A 121 -3.53 -14.09 -7.47
C LEU A 121 -3.75 -12.73 -8.14
N TYR A 122 -4.09 -11.68 -7.40
CA TYR A 122 -4.20 -10.33 -7.96
C TYR A 122 -2.86 -9.81 -8.51
N ILE A 123 -1.74 -9.97 -7.79
CA ILE A 123 -0.42 -9.56 -8.27
C ILE A 123 -0.06 -10.27 -9.58
N ARG A 124 -0.35 -11.58 -9.68
CA ARG A 124 -0.04 -12.38 -10.86
C ARG A 124 -0.83 -11.98 -12.10
N HIS A 125 -2.10 -11.59 -11.93
CA HIS A 125 -3.00 -11.29 -13.05
C HIS A 125 -2.98 -9.81 -13.48
N ASN A 126 -2.22 -8.96 -12.80
CA ASN A 126 -2.15 -7.53 -13.10
C ASN A 126 -0.69 -7.08 -13.23
N ARG A 127 -0.44 -6.04 -14.04
CA ARG A 127 0.88 -5.40 -14.08
C ARG A 127 1.00 -4.48 -12.87
N THR A 128 1.82 -4.87 -11.89
CA THR A 128 1.95 -4.12 -10.64
C THR A 128 3.36 -3.55 -10.42
N ILE A 129 3.47 -2.58 -9.50
CA ILE A 129 4.73 -2.03 -8.99
C ILE A 129 5.24 -2.76 -7.74
N ASN A 130 4.62 -3.90 -7.38
CA ASN A 130 5.05 -4.71 -6.25
C ASN A 130 6.52 -5.14 -6.40
N LYS A 131 7.26 -5.18 -5.29
CA LYS A 131 8.66 -5.64 -5.27
C LYS A 131 8.79 -7.15 -5.33
N ASP A 132 7.75 -7.87 -4.91
CA ASP A 132 7.67 -9.32 -4.89
C ASP A 132 6.40 -9.81 -5.60
N SER A 133 6.31 -11.11 -5.82
CA SER A 133 5.16 -11.76 -6.46
C SER A 133 4.08 -12.22 -5.46
N GLY A 134 4.15 -11.76 -4.21
CA GLY A 134 3.29 -12.25 -3.12
C GLY A 134 3.56 -13.70 -2.73
N HIS A 135 2.54 -14.35 -2.16
CA HIS A 135 2.61 -15.75 -1.73
C HIS A 135 2.74 -16.73 -2.90
N ALA A 136 3.51 -17.80 -2.71
CA ALA A 136 3.63 -18.85 -3.73
C ALA A 136 2.31 -19.64 -3.85
N VAL A 137 1.65 -19.54 -5.01
CA VAL A 137 0.45 -20.32 -5.35
C VAL A 137 0.81 -21.32 -6.44
N SER A 138 0.50 -22.60 -6.22
CA SER A 138 0.74 -23.67 -7.19
C SER A 138 -0.03 -23.43 -8.48
N GLU A 139 0.65 -23.66 -9.61
CA GLU A 139 0.08 -23.49 -10.95
C GLU A 139 -1.12 -24.40 -11.22
N ALA A 140 -1.28 -25.48 -10.44
CA ALA A 140 -2.45 -26.35 -10.49
C ALA A 140 -3.77 -25.62 -10.23
N TRP A 141 -3.74 -24.48 -9.53
CA TRP A 141 -4.91 -23.65 -9.25
C TRP A 141 -5.27 -22.70 -10.40
N LEU A 142 -4.39 -22.48 -11.38
CA LEU A 142 -4.60 -21.50 -12.45
C LEU A 142 -5.89 -21.73 -13.25
N PRO A 143 -6.22 -22.95 -13.70
CA PRO A 143 -7.45 -23.17 -14.47
C PRO A 143 -8.71 -22.80 -13.68
N LEU A 144 -8.71 -23.00 -12.37
CA LEU A 144 -9.82 -22.62 -11.49
C LEU A 144 -9.92 -21.10 -11.33
N THR A 145 -8.78 -20.42 -11.28
CA THR A 145 -8.74 -18.97 -11.12
C THR A 145 -9.12 -18.21 -12.39
N ALA A 146 -8.68 -18.68 -13.55
CA ALA A 146 -8.95 -18.04 -14.84
C ALA A 146 -10.42 -18.19 -15.28
N ALA A 147 -11.07 -19.30 -14.91
CA ALA A 147 -12.44 -19.59 -15.34
C ALA A 147 -13.52 -18.95 -14.45
N HIS A 148 -13.23 -18.69 -13.16
CA HIS A 148 -14.27 -18.36 -12.18
C HIS A 148 -14.00 -17.10 -11.35
N MET A 149 -12.81 -16.49 -11.43
CA MET A 149 -12.47 -15.34 -10.59
C MET A 149 -12.08 -14.12 -11.41
N CYS A 150 -12.81 -13.02 -11.21
CA CYS A 150 -12.50 -11.72 -11.79
C CYS A 150 -11.35 -11.05 -10.99
N PHE A 151 -10.10 -11.45 -11.24
CA PHE A 151 -8.92 -10.83 -10.61
C PHE A 151 -8.39 -9.61 -11.35
N HIS A 152 -9.25 -8.88 -12.04
CA HIS A 152 -8.86 -7.64 -12.70
C HIS A 152 -9.01 -6.49 -11.70
N ALA A 153 -7.88 -5.87 -11.36
CA ALA A 153 -7.90 -4.56 -10.75
C ALA A 153 -8.46 -3.57 -11.78
N ASN A 154 -9.58 -2.90 -11.47
CA ASN A 154 -10.12 -1.89 -12.37
C ASN A 154 -9.11 -0.74 -12.47
N PRO A 155 -8.53 -0.46 -13.65
CA PRO A 155 -7.85 0.80 -13.86
C PRO A 155 -8.92 1.89 -14.02
N THR A 156 -8.75 2.99 -13.28
CA THR A 156 -9.51 4.22 -13.48
C THR A 156 -9.19 4.84 -14.83
#